data_AF-A0AAD9QWH8-F1
#
_entry.id   AF-A0AAD9QWH8-F1
#
_cell.length_a   1.000
_cell.length_b   1.000
_cell.length_c   1.000
_cell.angle_alpha   90.00
_cell.angle_beta   90.00
_cell.angle_gamma   90.00
#
_symmetry.space_group_name_H-M   'P 1'
#
loop_
_entity.id
_entity.type
_entity.pdbx_description
1 polymer ?
#
loop_
_entity_poly.entity_id
_entity_poly.type
_entity_poly.pdbx_seq_one_letter_code
_entity_poly.pdbx_strand_id
1 'polypeptide(L)'
;MEPTNFSWFIDGKIAALGFPSSHTDVEFLCKIGVKQLISLTETPPCLYGMKLTQVHIPIDDMTAPSIQQAVAVHCRFGLGRVGTMLACYLVKTTNCSAAEAISIVRRKRPGSIETRGQEKLVQEFSLSLG
;
A
#
# COMPACT_ATOMS: atom_id res chain seq x y z
N MET A 1 -18.67 10.10 -10.45
CA MET A 1 -18.67 8.94 -11.36
C MET A 1 -17.60 8.01 -10.84
N GLU A 2 -17.81 6.70 -10.88
CA GLU A 2 -16.76 5.76 -10.50
C GLU A 2 -15.65 5.77 -11.57
N PRO A 3 -14.35 5.85 -11.19
CA PRO A 3 -13.25 5.79 -12.14
C PRO A 3 -13.24 4.46 -12.91
N THR A 4 -12.63 4.44 -14.09
CA THR A 4 -12.48 3.21 -14.88
C THR A 4 -11.73 2.13 -14.08
N ASN A 5 -12.16 0.87 -14.21
CA ASN A 5 -11.55 -0.29 -13.54
C ASN A 5 -11.40 -0.15 -12.01
N PHE A 6 -12.25 0.64 -11.36
CA PHE A 6 -12.24 0.72 -9.91
C PHE A 6 -12.66 -0.61 -9.27
N SER A 7 -11.91 -1.08 -8.27
CA SER A 7 -12.29 -2.21 -7.44
C SER A 7 -11.60 -2.14 -6.08
N TRP A 8 -12.31 -2.57 -5.02
CA TRP A 8 -11.67 -2.84 -3.73
C TRP A 8 -10.89 -4.15 -3.84
N PHE A 9 -9.61 -4.08 -3.53
CA PHE A 9 -8.76 -5.25 -3.36
C PHE A 9 -8.77 -5.74 -1.91
N ILE A 10 -8.85 -4.79 -0.98
CA ILE A 10 -9.20 -5.02 0.42
C ILE A 10 -10.25 -3.98 0.79
N ASP A 11 -11.46 -4.43 1.10
CA ASP A 11 -12.61 -3.56 1.36
C ASP A 11 -12.31 -2.45 2.36
N GLY A 12 -12.54 -1.21 1.92
CA GLY A 12 -12.32 0.00 2.71
C GLY A 12 -10.85 0.33 3.01
N LYS A 13 -9.88 -0.42 2.47
CA LYS A 13 -8.46 -0.25 2.77
C LYS A 13 -7.59 -0.04 1.53
N ILE A 14 -7.70 -0.89 0.52
CA ILE A 14 -6.89 -0.83 -0.70
C ILE A 14 -7.82 -0.99 -1.90
N ALA A 15 -7.81 -0.01 -2.80
CA ALA A 15 -8.50 -0.07 -4.08
C ALA A 15 -7.52 0.09 -5.23
N ALA A 16 -7.84 -0.50 -6.37
CA ALA A 16 -7.19 -0.28 -7.65
C ALA A 16 -8.16 0.45 -8.59
N LEU A 17 -7.61 1.23 -9.53
CA LEU A 17 -8.37 1.98 -10.52
C LEU A 17 -7.47 2.35 -11.71
N GLY A 18 -8.10 2.67 -12.84
CA GLY A 18 -7.47 3.39 -13.95
C GLY A 18 -7.24 4.86 -13.62
N PHE A 19 -6.65 5.60 -14.57
CA PHE A 19 -6.30 7.00 -14.39
C PHE A 19 -7.54 7.87 -14.10
N PRO A 20 -7.64 8.53 -12.92
CA PRO A 20 -8.77 9.39 -12.60
C PRO A 20 -8.64 10.71 -13.36
N SER A 21 -9.20 10.72 -14.57
CA SER A 21 -9.03 11.81 -15.55
C SER A 21 -9.88 13.05 -15.27
N SER A 22 -10.94 12.92 -14.45
CA SER A 22 -11.91 13.98 -14.23
C SER A 22 -12.06 14.38 -12.77
N HIS A 23 -12.61 15.58 -12.54
CA HIS A 23 -13.00 16.03 -11.19
C HIS A 23 -13.92 15.02 -10.50
N THR A 24 -14.87 14.43 -11.23
CA THR A 24 -15.84 13.48 -10.67
C THR A 24 -15.24 12.15 -10.25
N ASP A 25 -14.10 11.76 -10.83
CA ASP A 25 -13.35 10.55 -10.45
C ASP A 25 -12.65 10.76 -9.11
N VAL A 26 -11.95 11.89 -8.96
CA VAL A 26 -11.26 12.25 -7.70
C VAL A 26 -12.26 12.51 -6.58
N GLU A 27 -13.41 13.11 -6.90
CA GLU A 27 -14.49 13.33 -5.94
C GLU A 27 -15.04 12.01 -5.40
N PHE A 28 -15.21 11.02 -6.28
CA PHE A 28 -15.65 9.68 -5.88
C PHE A 28 -14.70 9.05 -4.87
N LEU A 29 -13.38 9.09 -5.13
CA LEU A 29 -12.37 8.58 -4.20
C LEU A 29 -12.47 9.24 -2.81
N CYS A 30 -12.66 10.56 -2.78
CA CYS A 30 -12.84 11.29 -1.53
C CYS A 30 -14.12 10.88 -0.79
N LYS A 31 -15.23 10.70 -1.51
CA LYS A 31 -16.55 10.30 -0.97
C LYS A 31 -16.52 8.92 -0.34
N ILE A 32 -15.83 7.96 -0.95
CA ILE A 32 -15.69 6.60 -0.41
C ILE A 32 -14.61 6.50 0.69
N GLY A 33 -13.99 7.63 1.05
CA GLY A 33 -13.07 7.72 2.18
C GLY A 33 -11.60 7.48 1.86
N VAL A 34 -11.20 7.35 0.59
CA VAL A 34 -9.79 7.24 0.22
C VAL A 34 -9.05 8.53 0.58
N LYS A 35 -7.88 8.39 1.22
CA LYS A 35 -7.07 9.53 1.71
C LYS A 35 -5.71 9.66 1.01
N GLN A 36 -5.23 8.58 0.41
CA GLN A 36 -3.93 8.50 -0.24
C GLN A 36 -4.11 7.90 -1.63
N LEU A 37 -3.49 8.51 -2.64
CA LEU A 37 -3.46 8.01 -4.01
C LEU A 37 -2.01 7.81 -4.44
N ILE A 38 -1.67 6.61 -4.91
CA ILE A 38 -0.37 6.34 -5.54
C ILE A 38 -0.56 6.45 -7.05
N SER A 39 0.11 7.41 -7.68
CA SER A 39 0.07 7.59 -9.13
C SER A 39 1.29 6.95 -9.76
N LEU A 40 1.07 6.00 -10.67
CA LEU A 40 2.13 5.26 -11.36
C LEU A 40 2.41 5.75 -12.77
N THR A 41 1.49 6.52 -13.37
CA THR A 41 1.69 7.15 -14.68
C THR A 41 2.78 8.20 -14.64
N GLU A 42 3.38 8.47 -15.80
CA GLU A 42 4.46 9.44 -16.01
C GLU A 42 4.05 10.82 -15.51
N THR A 43 2.79 11.20 -15.73
CA THR A 43 2.18 12.42 -15.18
C THR A 43 1.07 12.05 -14.19
N PRO A 44 1.03 12.65 -12.99
CA PRO A 44 -0.04 12.37 -12.03
C PRO A 44 -1.36 13.07 -12.39
N PRO A 45 -2.52 12.54 -11.95
CA PRO A 45 -3.79 13.21 -12.13
C PRO A 45 -3.89 14.49 -11.29
N CYS A 46 -4.60 15.48 -11.82
CA CYS A 46 -4.95 16.69 -11.06
C CYS A 46 -5.91 16.33 -9.92
N LEU A 47 -5.63 16.82 -8.71
CA LEU A 47 -6.47 16.56 -7.53
C LEU A 47 -7.56 17.62 -7.31
N TYR A 48 -7.61 18.66 -8.14
CA TYR A 48 -8.62 19.73 -8.08
C TYR A 48 -8.78 20.38 -6.69
N GLY A 49 -7.71 20.43 -5.90
CA GLY A 49 -7.74 20.97 -4.53
C GLY A 49 -8.47 20.09 -3.51
N MET A 50 -8.85 18.86 -3.86
CA MET A 50 -9.50 17.94 -2.95
C MET A 50 -8.56 17.42 -1.87
N LYS A 51 -9.12 17.00 -0.74
CA LYS A 51 -8.39 16.46 0.42
C LYS A 51 -7.94 15.01 0.20
N LEU A 52 -7.15 14.81 -0.84
CA LEU A 52 -6.51 13.55 -1.21
C LEU A 52 -5.01 13.81 -1.28
N THR A 53 -4.21 13.07 -0.53
CA THR A 53 -2.76 13.17 -0.60
C THR A 53 -2.27 12.22 -1.69
N GLN A 54 -1.31 12.66 -2.52
CA GLN A 54 -0.79 11.85 -3.61
C GLN A 54 0.71 11.59 -3.43
N VAL A 55 1.09 10.35 -3.71
CA VAL A 55 2.49 9.94 -3.90
C VAL A 55 2.66 9.62 -5.37
N HIS A 56 3.59 10.30 -6.04
CA HIS A 56 3.87 10.08 -7.47
C HIS A 56 5.13 9.24 -7.61
N ILE A 57 4.99 8.07 -8.24
CA ILE A 57 6.08 7.14 -8.56
C ILE A 57 5.95 6.86 -10.07
N PRO A 58 6.45 7.76 -10.94
CA PRO A 58 6.26 7.62 -12.38
C PRO A 58 6.94 6.34 -12.86
N ILE A 59 6.27 5.53 -13.66
CA ILE A 59 6.79 4.34 -14.34
C ILE A 59 6.40 4.48 -15.81
N ASP A 60 7.35 4.33 -16.73
CA ASP A 60 7.09 4.43 -18.16
C ASP A 60 6.09 3.34 -18.57
N ASP A 61 5.13 3.69 -19.44
CA ASP A 61 4.12 2.74 -19.90
C ASP A 61 4.75 1.45 -20.44
N MET A 62 4.10 0.33 -20.15
CA MET A 62 4.54 -1.02 -20.51
C MET A 62 5.89 -1.45 -19.90
N THR A 63 6.39 -0.76 -18.86
CA THR A 63 7.61 -1.15 -18.14
C THR A 63 7.34 -1.52 -16.68
N ALA A 64 8.31 -2.19 -16.06
CA ALA A 64 8.31 -2.45 -14.62
C ALA A 64 9.07 -1.33 -13.89
N PRO A 65 8.73 -1.03 -12.62
CA PRO A 65 9.51 -0.10 -11.82
C PRO A 65 10.96 -0.56 -11.66
N SER A 66 11.89 0.37 -11.87
CA SER A 66 13.32 0.24 -11.67
C SER A 66 13.70 0.26 -10.18
N ILE A 67 14.94 -0.14 -9.88
CA ILE A 67 15.50 -0.07 -8.51
C ILE A 67 15.53 1.38 -8.00
N GLN A 68 15.65 2.37 -8.89
CA GLN A 68 15.63 3.78 -8.57
C GLN A 68 14.24 4.25 -8.08
N GLN A 69 13.17 3.53 -8.43
CA GLN A 69 11.80 3.72 -7.93
C GLN A 69 11.49 2.84 -6.71
N ALA A 70 12.51 2.25 -6.05
CA ALA A 70 12.33 1.45 -4.85
C ALA A 70 11.67 2.22 -3.71
N VAL A 71 10.71 1.59 -3.04
CA VAL A 71 9.96 2.20 -1.94
C VAL A 71 10.64 1.89 -0.61
N ALA A 72 10.95 2.95 0.15
CA ALA A 72 11.38 2.84 1.53
C ALA A 72 10.19 3.04 2.48
N VAL A 73 10.11 2.22 3.53
CA VAL A 73 9.16 2.40 4.63
C VAL A 73 9.93 2.78 5.89
N HIS A 74 9.49 3.84 6.59
CA HIS A 74 10.14 4.30 7.81
C HIS A 74 9.14 4.49 8.96
N CYS A 75 9.66 4.57 10.17
CA CYS A 75 8.94 5.10 11.33
C CYS A 75 9.93 5.93 12.15
N ARG A 76 9.76 6.04 13.48
CA ARG A 76 10.73 6.76 14.32
C ARG A 76 12.08 6.03 14.45
N PHE A 77 12.05 4.71 14.63
CA PHE A 77 13.26 3.88 14.83
C PHE A 77 13.41 2.76 13.79
N GLY A 78 12.45 2.62 12.89
CA GLY A 78 12.50 1.61 11.82
C GLY A 78 12.30 0.15 12.28
N LEU A 79 11.76 -0.09 13.48
CA LEU A 79 11.61 -1.43 14.07
C LEU A 79 10.17 -1.94 14.06
N GLY A 80 9.29 -1.50 14.97
CA GLY A 80 7.94 -2.07 15.12
C GLY A 80 7.05 -1.86 13.90
N ARG A 81 6.61 -0.61 13.67
CA ARG A 81 5.71 -0.25 12.55
C ARG A 81 6.26 -0.65 11.18
N VAL A 82 7.56 -0.44 10.96
CA VAL A 82 8.23 -0.84 9.72
C VAL A 82 8.23 -2.36 9.58
N GLY A 83 8.60 -3.09 10.63
CA GLY A 83 8.57 -4.55 10.64
C GLY A 83 7.18 -5.11 10.35
N THR A 84 6.13 -4.50 10.91
CA THR A 84 4.74 -4.90 10.66
C THR A 84 4.39 -4.74 9.18
N MET A 85 4.69 -3.58 8.58
CA MET A 85 4.44 -3.34 7.15
C MET A 85 5.21 -4.30 6.25
N LEU A 86 6.49 -4.54 6.54
CA LEU A 86 7.32 -5.49 5.80
C LEU A 86 6.78 -6.92 5.91
N ALA A 87 6.27 -7.33 7.07
CA ALA A 87 5.71 -8.66 7.25
C ALA A 87 4.40 -8.82 6.47
N CYS A 88 3.48 -7.85 6.54
CA CYS A 88 2.28 -7.86 5.70
C CYS A 88 2.63 -7.89 4.20
N TYR A 89 3.67 -7.15 3.79
CA TYR A 89 4.13 -7.17 2.40
C TYR A 89 4.60 -8.57 1.98
N LEU A 90 5.39 -9.27 2.82
CA LEU A 90 5.81 -10.64 2.54
C LEU A 90 4.62 -11.59 2.46
N VAL A 91 3.70 -11.55 3.43
CA VAL A 91 2.47 -12.37 3.41
C VAL A 91 1.69 -12.16 2.10
N LYS A 92 1.63 -10.93 1.58
CA LYS A 92 0.89 -10.64 0.35
C LYS A 92 1.61 -11.07 -0.93
N THR A 93 2.93 -10.92 -0.96
CA THR A 93 3.73 -11.06 -2.19
C THR A 93 4.39 -12.43 -2.32
N THR A 94 4.39 -13.22 -1.25
CA THR A 94 4.92 -14.58 -1.23
C THR A 94 3.90 -15.52 -0.60
N ASN A 95 4.08 -16.83 -0.78
CA ASN A 95 3.20 -17.83 -0.16
C ASN A 95 3.54 -18.10 1.32
N CYS A 96 3.98 -17.07 2.05
CA CYS A 96 4.37 -17.20 3.45
C CYS A 96 3.17 -16.99 4.36
N SER A 97 3.04 -17.84 5.37
CA SER A 97 2.16 -17.57 6.50
C SER A 97 2.60 -16.32 7.27
N ALA A 98 1.69 -15.74 8.06
CA ALA A 98 2.00 -14.64 8.97
C ALA A 98 3.21 -14.95 9.88
N ALA A 99 3.29 -16.17 10.41
CA ALA A 99 4.38 -16.58 11.30
C ALA A 99 5.73 -16.62 10.58
N GLU A 100 5.75 -17.15 9.35
CA GLU A 100 6.96 -17.17 8.52
C GLU A 100 7.40 -15.76 8.15
N ALA A 101 6.47 -14.89 7.74
CA ALA A 101 6.77 -13.51 7.42
C ALA A 101 7.35 -12.73 8.61
N ILE A 102 6.77 -12.87 9.81
CA ILE A 102 7.31 -12.28 11.05
C ILE A 102 8.74 -12.79 11.32
N SER A 103 8.96 -14.10 11.19
CA SER A 103 10.27 -14.71 11.38
C SER A 103 11.31 -14.20 10.38
N ILE A 104 10.94 -14.11 9.10
CA ILE A 104 11.81 -13.55 8.05
C ILE A 104 12.19 -12.11 8.35
N VAL A 105 11.22 -11.27 8.71
CA VAL A 105 11.47 -9.85 9.03
C VAL A 105 12.40 -9.72 10.24
N ARG A 106 12.16 -10.46 11.33
CA ARG A 106 13.02 -10.44 12.52
C ARG A 106 14.44 -10.91 12.25
N ARG A 107 14.60 -11.94 11.41
CA ARG A 107 15.92 -12.45 11.00
C ARG A 107 16.69 -11.44 10.13
N LYS A 108 16.03 -10.78 9.19
CA LYS A 108 16.66 -9.76 8.33
C LYS A 108 16.87 -8.42 9.05
N ARG A 109 16.02 -8.10 10.03
CA ARG A 109 16.01 -6.85 10.78
C ARG A 109 15.73 -7.13 12.28
N PRO A 110 16.76 -7.52 13.06
CA PRO A 110 16.61 -7.82 14.49
C PRO A 110 15.91 -6.69 15.26
N GLY A 111 15.01 -7.05 16.18
CA GLY A 111 14.20 -6.10 16.95
C GLY A 111 12.92 -5.61 16.26
N SER A 112 12.67 -5.99 15.01
CA SER A 112 11.44 -5.65 14.29
C SER A 112 10.21 -6.35 14.88
N ILE A 113 9.05 -5.69 14.76
CA ILE A 113 7.75 -6.15 15.30
C ILE A 113 7.85 -6.27 16.83
N GLU A 114 7.67 -5.14 17.50
CA GLU A 114 8.03 -4.92 18.90
C GLU A 114 6.93 -5.36 19.89
N THR A 115 5.69 -5.55 19.41
CA THR A 115 4.54 -5.83 20.30
C THR A 115 3.67 -6.97 19.77
N ARG A 116 2.99 -7.67 20.68
CA ARG A 116 1.98 -8.69 20.33
C ARG A 116 0.86 -8.15 19.45
N GLY A 117 0.46 -6.88 19.64
CA GLY A 117 -0.56 -6.24 18.79
C GLY A 117 -0.12 -6.13 17.33
N GLN A 118 1.16 -5.89 17.08
CA GLN A 118 1.72 -5.87 15.73
C GLN A 118 1.78 -7.27 15.11
N GLU A 119 2.13 -8.30 15.89
CA GLU A 119 2.08 -9.70 15.43
C GLU A 119 0.65 -10.11 15.06
N LYS A 120 -0.31 -9.79 15.93
CA LYS A 120 -1.74 -10.08 15.72
C LYS A 120 -2.26 -9.44 14.43
N LEU A 121 -1.87 -8.20 14.16
CA LEU A 121 -2.24 -7.52 12.91
C LEU A 121 -1.76 -8.29 11.68
N VAL A 122 -0.51 -8.78 11.68
CA VAL A 122 0.01 -9.57 10.53
C VAL A 122 -0.78 -10.86 10.36
N GLN A 123 -1.20 -11.50 11.45
CA GLN A 123 -2.06 -12.69 11.41
C GLN A 123 -3.45 -12.37 10.84
N GLU A 124 -4.10 -11.32 11.35
CA GLU A 124 -5.41 -10.86 10.86
C GLU A 124 -5.35 -10.47 9.37
N PHE A 125 -4.27 -9.81 8.95
CA PHE A 125 -4.03 -9.48 7.55
C PHE A 125 -3.89 -10.74 6.69
N SER A 126 -3.10 -11.74 7.13
CA SER A 126 -2.96 -13.01 6.42
C SER A 126 -4.28 -13.76 6.25
N LEU A 127 -5.14 -13.74 7.27
CA LEU A 127 -6.48 -14.34 7.20
C LEU A 127 -7.41 -13.58 6.25
N SER A 128 -7.29 -12.25 6.16
CA SER A 128 -8.10 -11.44 5.25
C SER A 128 -7.79 -11.62 3.75
N LEU A 129 -6.74 -12.36 3.41
CA LEU A 129 -6.35 -12.65 2.02
C LEU A 129 -6.86 -14.00 1.51
N GLY A 130 -7.47 -14.80 2.39
CA GLY A 130 -8.08 -16.09 2.07
C GLY A 130 -9.55 -15.99 1.70
#